data_AF-A0A1G9MPS3-F1
#
_entry.id   AF-A0A1G9MPS3-F1
#
_cell.length_a   1.000
_cell.length_b   1.000
_cell.length_c   1.000
_cell.angle_alpha   90.00
_cell.angle_beta   90.00
_cell.angle_gamma   90.00
#
_symmetry.space_group_name_H-M   'P 1'
#
loop_
_entity.id
_entity.type
_entity.pdbx_description
1 polymer ?
#
loop_
_entity_poly.entity_id
_entity_poly.type
_entity_poly.pdbx_seq_one_letter_code
_entity_poly.pdbx_strand_id
1 'polypeptide(L)'
;MQTTTPTRSELLKAVTEVRDAGGSTTHMLHTIARMVAEPAATPEEFELASANVFDLAGFHFDCLSAAYELNTGATPYPPDATFDALSGDDQQKVIKHVIVDCGELDQPDEEPPTPIALADHLLDGLRMARALQVEFGKHFAPVAGKAQAALYELLLTQSVGPKLAIESIGHALTTGVAINQAIAEMDGQL
;
A
#
# COMPACT_ATOMS: atom_id res chain seq x y z
N MET A 1 24.69 -5.90 -22.32
CA MET A 1 23.25 -6.23 -22.30
C MET A 1 22.66 -5.48 -21.13
N GLN A 2 21.61 -4.69 -21.34
CA GLN A 2 20.88 -4.09 -20.23
C GLN A 2 20.01 -5.20 -19.62
N THR A 3 20.35 -5.61 -18.42
CA THR A 3 19.49 -6.37 -17.53
C THR A 3 18.39 -5.42 -17.07
N THR A 4 17.18 -5.56 -17.60
CA THR A 4 16.02 -4.76 -17.17
C THR A 4 15.26 -5.55 -16.13
N THR A 5 15.37 -5.13 -14.86
CA THR A 5 14.50 -5.62 -13.79
C THR A 5 13.06 -5.44 -14.22
N PRO A 6 12.17 -6.44 -14.01
CA PRO A 6 10.77 -6.28 -14.38
C PRO A 6 10.11 -5.16 -13.55
N THR A 7 9.21 -4.43 -14.20
CA THR A 7 8.41 -3.42 -13.52
C THR A 7 7.33 -4.05 -12.63
N ARG A 8 6.84 -3.31 -11.65
CA ARG A 8 5.77 -3.76 -10.74
C ARG A 8 4.49 -4.13 -11.50
N SER A 9 4.13 -3.40 -12.53
CA SER A 9 2.96 -3.70 -13.37
C SER A 9 3.16 -4.97 -14.19
N GLU A 10 4.36 -5.24 -14.70
CA GLU A 10 4.66 -6.49 -15.40
C GLU A 10 4.54 -7.70 -14.48
N LEU A 11 5.11 -7.60 -13.27
CA LEU A 11 5.00 -8.64 -12.25
C LEU A 11 3.54 -8.85 -11.82
N LEU A 12 2.81 -7.76 -11.54
CA LEU A 12 1.40 -7.82 -11.15
C LEU A 12 0.54 -8.46 -12.22
N LYS A 13 0.77 -8.13 -13.49
CA LYS A 13 0.05 -8.71 -14.61
C LYS A 13 0.29 -10.21 -14.70
N ALA A 14 1.55 -10.66 -14.67
CA ALA A 14 1.88 -12.09 -14.78
C ALA A 14 1.29 -12.92 -13.62
N VAL A 15 1.41 -12.41 -12.40
CA VAL A 15 0.80 -13.01 -11.21
C VAL A 15 -0.73 -13.09 -11.32
N THR A 16 -1.35 -12.03 -11.83
CA THR A 16 -2.81 -11.97 -12.03
C THR A 16 -3.26 -13.02 -13.05
N GLU A 17 -2.53 -13.18 -14.15
CA GLU A 17 -2.80 -14.22 -15.15
C GLU A 17 -2.70 -15.63 -14.54
N VAL A 18 -1.69 -15.89 -13.71
CA VAL A 18 -1.55 -17.18 -13.00
C VAL A 18 -2.72 -17.41 -12.04
N ARG A 19 -3.10 -16.39 -11.26
CA ARG A 19 -4.24 -16.47 -10.33
C ARG A 19 -5.53 -16.77 -11.07
N ASP A 20 -5.80 -16.05 -12.16
CA ASP A 20 -7.04 -16.18 -12.94
C ASP A 20 -7.11 -17.54 -13.67
N ALA A 21 -5.96 -18.17 -13.92
CA ALA A 21 -5.86 -19.56 -14.37
C ALA A 21 -6.01 -20.61 -13.24
N GLY A 22 -6.26 -20.18 -11.99
CA GLY A 22 -6.40 -21.06 -10.82
C GLY A 22 -5.07 -21.50 -10.20
N GLY A 23 -3.98 -20.78 -10.46
CA GLY A 23 -2.68 -21.04 -9.86
C GLY A 23 -2.65 -20.78 -8.35
N SER A 24 -1.84 -21.56 -7.64
CA SER A 24 -1.64 -21.42 -6.19
C SER A 24 -0.73 -20.23 -5.85
N THR A 25 -0.65 -19.86 -4.56
CA THR A 25 0.26 -18.80 -4.09
C THR A 25 1.71 -19.12 -4.41
N THR A 26 2.12 -20.37 -4.18
CA THR A 26 3.45 -20.87 -4.52
C THR A 26 3.73 -20.72 -6.03
N HIS A 27 2.74 -21.00 -6.89
CA HIS A 27 2.89 -20.83 -8.33
C HIS A 27 3.06 -19.34 -8.72
N MET A 28 2.32 -18.44 -8.08
CA MET A 28 2.48 -17.01 -8.26
C MET A 28 3.88 -16.52 -7.83
N LEU A 29 4.39 -16.99 -6.69
CA LEU A 29 5.75 -16.66 -6.22
C LEU A 29 6.83 -17.16 -7.18
N HIS A 30 6.71 -18.40 -7.68
CA HIS A 30 7.61 -18.90 -8.72
C HIS A 30 7.53 -18.10 -10.02
N THR A 31 6.36 -17.55 -10.36
CA THR A 31 6.21 -16.69 -11.53
C THR A 31 7.02 -15.41 -11.35
N ILE A 32 6.95 -14.77 -10.17
CA ILE A 32 7.78 -13.60 -9.84
C ILE A 32 9.26 -13.96 -9.93
N ALA A 33 9.69 -15.06 -9.28
CA ALA A 33 11.07 -15.52 -9.32
C ALA A 33 11.59 -15.74 -10.74
N ARG A 34 10.75 -16.30 -11.62
CA ARG A 34 11.12 -16.55 -13.02
C ARG A 34 11.30 -15.24 -13.80
N MET A 35 10.47 -14.23 -13.54
CA MET A 35 10.61 -12.93 -14.18
C MET A 35 11.84 -12.17 -13.68
N VAL A 36 12.16 -12.30 -12.39
CA VAL A 36 13.36 -11.68 -11.78
C VAL A 36 14.66 -12.32 -12.27
N ALA A 37 14.68 -13.64 -12.47
CA ALA A 37 15.89 -14.36 -12.88
C ALA A 37 16.33 -14.10 -14.34
N GLU A 38 15.53 -13.42 -15.15
CA GLU A 38 15.67 -13.28 -16.62
C GLU A 38 15.49 -14.61 -17.40
N PRO A 39 15.08 -14.54 -18.69
CA PRO A 39 14.87 -15.74 -19.51
C PRO A 39 16.13 -16.59 -19.77
N ALA A 40 17.31 -15.99 -19.64
CA ALA A 40 18.60 -16.63 -19.90
C ALA A 40 19.34 -17.06 -18.63
N ALA A 41 18.70 -16.98 -17.45
CA ALA A 41 19.31 -17.42 -16.19
C ALA A 41 19.77 -18.87 -16.26
N THR A 42 20.95 -19.10 -15.71
CA THR A 42 21.41 -20.42 -15.31
C THR A 42 20.48 -21.00 -14.22
N PRO A 43 20.47 -22.34 -14.04
CA PRO A 43 19.71 -22.96 -12.96
C PRO A 43 20.04 -22.37 -11.58
N GLU A 44 21.31 -22.08 -11.31
CA GLU A 44 21.78 -21.50 -10.04
C GLU A 44 21.23 -20.08 -9.82
N GLU A 45 21.19 -19.25 -10.87
CA GLU A 45 20.60 -17.90 -10.80
C GLU A 45 19.09 -17.96 -10.55
N PHE A 46 18.39 -18.90 -11.18
CA PHE A 46 16.96 -19.10 -10.93
C PHE A 46 16.66 -19.66 -9.53
N GLU A 47 17.51 -20.56 -9.02
CA GLU A 47 17.41 -21.06 -7.64
C GLU A 47 17.62 -19.94 -6.63
N LEU A 48 18.61 -19.06 -6.85
CA LEU A 48 18.85 -17.90 -6.00
C LEU A 48 17.68 -16.90 -6.04
N ALA A 49 17.16 -16.59 -7.23
CA ALA A 49 16.01 -15.70 -7.38
C ALA A 49 14.76 -16.30 -6.71
N SER A 50 14.56 -17.61 -6.83
CA SER A 50 13.48 -18.31 -6.13
C SER A 50 13.64 -18.20 -4.62
N ALA A 51 14.81 -18.54 -4.07
CA ALA A 51 15.07 -18.43 -2.64
C ALA A 51 14.78 -17.02 -2.11
N ASN A 52 15.27 -15.98 -2.79
CA ASN A 52 15.04 -14.59 -2.40
C ASN A 52 13.54 -14.22 -2.39
N VAL A 53 12.79 -14.62 -3.43
CA VAL A 53 11.34 -14.35 -3.50
C VAL A 53 10.58 -15.08 -2.40
N PHE A 54 10.93 -16.33 -2.12
CA PHE A 54 10.30 -17.11 -1.05
C PHE A 54 10.65 -16.58 0.35
N ASP A 55 11.88 -16.12 0.57
CA ASP A 55 12.30 -15.48 1.81
C ASP A 55 11.55 -14.17 2.05
N LEU A 56 11.40 -13.33 1.01
CA LEU A 56 10.59 -12.10 1.09
C LEU A 56 9.12 -12.43 1.38
N ALA A 57 8.56 -13.43 0.70
CA ALA A 57 7.19 -13.88 0.96
C ALA A 57 7.02 -14.36 2.41
N GLY A 58 8.00 -15.09 2.94
CA GLY A 58 8.04 -15.56 4.33
C GLY A 58 8.04 -14.39 5.31
N PHE A 59 8.90 -13.40 5.09
CA PHE A 59 8.93 -12.19 5.90
C PHE A 59 7.57 -11.47 5.92
N HIS A 60 6.92 -11.30 4.77
CA HIS A 60 5.61 -10.64 4.69
C HIS A 60 4.48 -11.49 5.29
N PHE A 61 4.57 -12.81 5.20
CA PHE A 61 3.66 -13.74 5.85
C PHE A 61 3.77 -13.66 7.38
N ASP A 62 4.99 -13.61 7.92
CA ASP A 62 5.24 -13.45 9.35
C ASP A 62 4.74 -12.08 9.84
N CYS A 63 4.99 -11.01 9.09
CA CYS A 63 4.46 -9.68 9.40
C CYS A 63 2.93 -9.66 9.42
N LEU A 64 2.29 -10.36 8.48
CA LEU A 64 0.84 -10.51 8.44
C LEU A 64 0.33 -11.25 9.68
N SER A 65 0.94 -12.39 10.02
CA SER A 65 0.58 -13.21 11.16
C SER A 65 0.74 -12.45 12.49
N ALA A 66 1.85 -11.72 12.66
CA ALA A 66 2.08 -10.87 13.82
C ALA A 66 1.05 -9.74 13.93
N ALA A 67 0.65 -9.13 12.81
CA ALA A 67 -0.40 -8.11 12.79
C ALA A 67 -1.77 -8.68 13.20
N TYR A 68 -2.09 -9.92 12.84
CA TYR A 68 -3.30 -10.58 13.32
C TYR A 68 -3.23 -10.84 14.83
N GLU A 69 -2.13 -11.40 15.32
CA GLU A 69 -1.97 -11.66 16.75
C GLU A 69 -2.11 -10.37 17.58
N LEU A 70 -1.53 -9.26 17.12
CA LEU A 70 -1.65 -7.96 17.78
C LEU A 70 -3.09 -7.42 17.80
N ASN A 71 -3.83 -7.57 16.69
CA ASN A 71 -5.15 -6.95 16.54
C ASN A 71 -6.30 -7.82 17.08
N THR A 72 -6.19 -9.15 17.00
CA THR A 72 -7.26 -10.08 17.34
C THR A 72 -6.89 -11.07 18.44
N GLY A 73 -5.62 -11.13 18.86
CA GLY A 73 -5.13 -12.09 19.85
C GLY A 73 -5.15 -13.54 19.35
N ALA A 74 -5.20 -13.74 18.03
CA ALA A 74 -5.32 -15.05 17.41
C ALA A 74 -4.32 -15.19 16.26
N THR A 75 -3.80 -16.40 16.09
CA THR A 75 -2.93 -16.78 14.97
C THR A 75 -3.82 -17.40 13.88
N PRO A 76 -4.09 -16.71 12.76
CA PRO A 76 -5.02 -17.18 11.74
C PRO A 76 -4.47 -18.37 10.95
N TYR A 77 -3.15 -18.50 10.90
CA TYR A 77 -2.44 -19.57 10.22
C TYR A 77 -1.71 -20.44 11.25
N PRO A 78 -1.79 -21.77 11.14
CA PRO A 78 -1.03 -22.66 12.01
C PRO A 78 0.49 -22.57 11.70
N PRO A 79 1.36 -23.02 12.63
CA PRO A 79 2.82 -22.91 12.47
C PRO A 79 3.40 -23.68 11.27
N ASP A 80 2.65 -24.64 10.73
CA ASP A 80 3.00 -25.47 9.58
C ASP A 80 2.28 -25.02 8.29
N ALA A 81 1.62 -23.85 8.31
CA ALA A 81 0.98 -23.29 7.14
C ALA A 81 1.99 -23.02 6.02
N THR A 82 1.62 -23.42 4.80
CA THR A 82 2.36 -23.08 3.59
C THR A 82 1.78 -21.81 2.97
N PHE A 83 2.49 -21.20 2.01
CA PHE A 83 1.96 -20.04 1.27
C PHE A 83 0.62 -20.34 0.57
N ASP A 84 0.35 -21.59 0.23
CA ASP A 84 -0.92 -22.01 -0.38
C ASP A 84 -2.09 -22.04 0.61
N ALA A 85 -1.83 -21.89 1.91
CA ALA A 85 -2.88 -21.63 2.90
C ALA A 85 -3.40 -20.18 2.82
N LEU A 86 -2.62 -19.25 2.24
CA LEU A 86 -3.09 -17.89 1.99
C LEU A 86 -4.19 -17.89 0.93
N SER A 87 -5.27 -17.16 1.19
CA SER A 87 -6.36 -16.96 0.23
C SER A 87 -6.92 -15.54 0.32
N GLY A 88 -7.69 -15.14 -0.69
CA GLY A 88 -8.37 -13.85 -0.71
C GLY A 88 -7.42 -12.66 -0.52
N ASP A 89 -7.77 -11.79 0.43
CA ASP A 89 -7.04 -10.54 0.68
C ASP A 89 -5.62 -10.77 1.21
N ASP A 90 -5.42 -11.82 2.01
CA ASP A 90 -4.12 -12.12 2.61
C ASP A 90 -3.10 -12.59 1.58
N GLN A 91 -3.54 -13.45 0.65
CA GLN A 91 -2.76 -13.83 -0.52
C GLN A 91 -2.38 -12.60 -1.35
N GLN A 92 -3.36 -11.73 -1.66
CA GLN A 92 -3.09 -10.52 -2.44
C GLN A 92 -2.13 -9.58 -1.73
N LYS A 93 -2.20 -9.47 -0.40
CA LYS A 93 -1.36 -8.57 0.38
C LYS A 93 0.10 -9.01 0.36
N VAL A 94 0.36 -10.29 0.67
CA VAL A 94 1.73 -10.84 0.64
C VAL A 94 2.32 -10.72 -0.76
N ILE A 95 1.57 -11.14 -1.78
CA ILE A 95 2.02 -11.08 -3.17
C ILE A 95 2.31 -9.64 -3.63
N LYS A 96 1.47 -8.66 -3.26
CA LYS A 96 1.72 -7.25 -3.59
C LYS A 96 3.00 -6.72 -2.94
N HIS A 97 3.27 -7.09 -1.69
CA HIS A 97 4.49 -6.67 -1.01
C HIS A 97 5.74 -7.26 -1.67
N VAL A 98 5.71 -8.54 -2.03
CA VAL A 98 6.80 -9.18 -2.80
C VAL A 98 7.01 -8.47 -4.14
N ILE A 99 5.95 -8.13 -4.87
CA ILE A 99 6.05 -7.37 -6.13
C ILE A 99 6.69 -5.99 -5.91
N VAL A 100 6.33 -5.29 -4.83
CA VAL A 100 6.91 -3.98 -4.49
C VAL A 100 8.42 -4.08 -4.22
N ASP A 101 8.86 -5.14 -3.55
CA ASP A 101 10.26 -5.36 -3.20
C ASP A 101 11.10 -5.88 -4.37
N CYS A 102 10.51 -6.65 -5.29
CA CYS A 102 11.21 -7.21 -6.45
C CYS A 102 11.15 -6.35 -7.71
N GLY A 103 10.09 -5.55 -7.88
CA GLY A 103 9.82 -4.82 -9.12
C GLY A 103 10.27 -3.36 -9.09
N GLU A 104 10.80 -2.89 -10.21
CA GLU A 104 11.04 -1.47 -10.44
C GLU A 104 9.73 -0.69 -10.59
N LEU A 105 9.75 0.61 -10.27
CA LEU A 105 8.61 1.48 -10.51
C LEU A 105 8.28 1.53 -12.01
N ASP A 106 6.99 1.50 -12.34
CA ASP A 106 6.50 1.48 -13.73
C ASP A 106 6.93 2.71 -14.54
N GLN A 107 7.21 3.82 -13.84
CA GLN A 107 7.86 4.99 -14.40
C GLN A 107 8.95 5.45 -13.42
N PRO A 108 10.19 5.67 -13.88
CA PRO A 108 11.26 6.18 -13.02
C PRO A 108 11.01 7.63 -12.55
N ASP A 109 9.99 8.33 -13.09
CA ASP A 109 9.73 9.76 -12.91
C ASP A 109 8.30 10.10 -12.46
N GLU A 110 7.54 9.18 -11.85
CA GLU A 110 6.48 9.67 -10.95
C GLU A 110 7.17 10.17 -9.68
N GLU A 111 7.61 11.44 -9.74
CA GLU A 111 7.98 12.20 -8.55
C GLU A 111 6.84 11.94 -7.54
N PRO A 112 7.13 11.31 -6.37
CA PRO A 112 6.08 11.01 -5.41
C PRO A 112 5.29 12.30 -5.22
N PRO A 113 3.94 12.26 -5.30
CA PRO A 113 3.14 13.46 -5.29
C PRO A 113 3.64 14.30 -4.14
N THR A 114 4.03 15.55 -4.44
CA THR A 114 4.57 16.44 -3.42
C THR A 114 3.70 16.30 -2.17
N PRO A 115 4.26 16.18 -0.96
CA PRO A 115 3.48 15.83 0.24
C PRO A 115 2.20 16.66 0.43
N ILE A 116 2.16 17.86 -0.15
CA ILE A 116 1.00 18.73 -0.21
C ILE A 116 -0.09 18.30 -1.21
N ALA A 117 0.26 17.79 -2.39
CA ALA A 117 -0.68 17.18 -3.34
C ALA A 117 -1.30 15.89 -2.77
N LEU A 118 -0.52 15.10 -2.04
CA LEU A 118 -1.03 13.95 -1.30
C LEU A 118 -2.01 14.39 -0.19
N ALA A 119 -1.73 15.50 0.49
CA ALA A 119 -2.62 16.07 1.50
C ALA A 119 -3.94 16.56 0.89
N ASP A 120 -3.92 17.17 -0.30
CA ASP A 120 -5.15 17.54 -1.02
C ASP A 120 -5.97 16.31 -1.45
N HIS A 121 -5.31 15.25 -1.95
CA HIS A 121 -6.01 14.00 -2.26
C HIS A 121 -6.65 13.35 -1.03
N LEU A 122 -5.96 13.36 0.13
CA LEU A 122 -6.53 12.86 1.38
C LEU A 122 -7.68 13.75 1.87
N LEU A 123 -7.61 15.07 1.67
CA LEU A 123 -8.68 16.00 1.98
C LEU A 123 -9.92 15.73 1.11
N ASP A 124 -9.75 15.45 -0.18
CA ASP A 124 -10.85 15.07 -1.07
C ASP A 124 -11.46 13.71 -0.69
N GLY A 125 -10.62 12.74 -0.32
CA GLY A 125 -11.07 11.47 0.26
C GLY A 125 -11.89 11.66 1.54
N LEU A 126 -11.46 12.59 2.42
CA LEU A 126 -12.17 12.95 3.64
C LEU A 126 -13.52 13.64 3.34
N ARG A 127 -13.56 14.55 2.35
CA ARG A 127 -14.81 15.19 1.90
C ARG A 127 -15.80 14.15 1.39
N MET A 128 -15.34 13.23 0.54
CA MET A 128 -16.15 12.14 0.02
C MET A 128 -16.65 11.24 1.16
N ALA A 129 -15.78 10.85 2.09
CA ALA A 129 -16.17 10.02 3.24
C ALA A 129 -17.22 10.70 4.12
N ARG A 130 -17.13 12.02 4.33
CA ARG A 130 -18.14 12.80 5.07
C ARG A 130 -19.45 12.92 4.29
N ALA A 131 -19.41 13.13 2.98
CA ALA A 131 -20.60 13.14 2.13
C ALA A 131 -21.33 11.79 2.21
N LEU A 132 -20.59 10.68 2.08
CA LEU A 132 -21.12 9.33 2.24
C LEU A 132 -21.67 9.08 3.67
N GLN A 133 -21.05 9.65 4.70
CA GLN A 133 -21.56 9.56 6.07
C GLN A 133 -22.91 10.29 6.24
N VAL A 134 -23.10 11.42 5.57
CA VAL A 134 -24.37 12.16 5.57
C VAL A 134 -25.44 11.39 4.79
N GLU A 135 -25.08 10.84 3.63
CA GLU A 135 -26.01 10.17 2.71
C GLU A 135 -26.39 8.75 3.17
N PHE A 136 -25.43 7.97 3.64
CA PHE A 136 -25.59 6.55 3.98
C PHE A 136 -25.43 6.25 5.47
N GLY A 137 -25.23 7.29 6.30
CA GLY A 137 -25.23 7.19 7.75
C GLY A 137 -23.89 6.81 8.39
N LYS A 138 -23.94 6.50 9.69
CA LYS A 138 -22.75 6.39 10.56
C LYS A 138 -21.78 5.25 10.21
N HIS A 139 -22.13 4.34 9.29
CA HIS A 139 -21.25 3.26 8.83
C HIS A 139 -19.96 3.76 8.18
N PHE A 140 -19.96 4.98 7.64
CA PHE A 140 -18.79 5.62 7.03
C PHE A 140 -17.97 6.47 8.03
N ALA A 141 -18.42 6.61 9.28
CA ALA A 141 -17.69 7.36 10.31
C ALA A 141 -16.24 6.85 10.55
N PRO A 142 -15.97 5.52 10.55
CA PRO A 142 -14.60 5.03 10.69
C PRO A 142 -13.69 5.42 9.51
N VAL A 143 -14.25 5.47 8.29
CA VAL A 143 -13.49 5.86 7.08
C VAL A 143 -13.13 7.34 7.13
N ALA A 144 -14.09 8.21 7.48
CA ALA A 144 -13.84 9.63 7.68
C ALA A 144 -12.82 9.88 8.80
N GLY A 145 -12.90 9.14 9.92
CA GLY A 145 -11.94 9.23 11.01
C GLY A 145 -10.52 8.83 10.60
N LYS A 146 -10.36 7.72 9.85
CA LYS A 146 -9.06 7.27 9.35
C LYS A 146 -8.47 8.24 8.33
N ALA A 147 -9.27 8.75 7.41
CA ALA A 147 -8.83 9.75 6.43
C ALA A 147 -8.38 11.05 7.11
N GLN A 148 -9.13 11.51 8.12
CA GLN A 148 -8.76 12.69 8.90
C GLN A 148 -7.48 12.49 9.70
N ALA A 149 -7.29 11.32 10.33
CA ALA A 149 -6.07 10.99 11.06
C ALA A 149 -4.86 10.90 10.12
N ALA A 150 -4.99 10.25 8.97
CA ALA A 150 -3.93 10.16 7.96
C ALA A 150 -3.52 11.53 7.43
N LEU A 151 -4.51 12.41 7.15
CA LEU A 151 -4.24 13.79 6.72
C LEU A 151 -3.52 14.57 7.82
N TYR A 152 -3.95 14.45 9.07
CA TYR A 152 -3.31 15.10 10.21
C TYR A 152 -1.84 14.67 10.37
N GLU A 153 -1.56 13.37 10.38
CA GLU A 153 -0.19 12.85 10.48
C GLU A 153 0.67 13.30 9.30
N LEU A 154 0.13 13.32 8.08
CA LEU A 154 0.83 13.81 6.90
C LEU A 154 1.18 15.32 6.98
N LEU A 155 0.34 16.13 7.62
CA LEU A 155 0.67 17.54 7.85
C LEU A 155 1.77 17.71 8.90
N LEU A 156 1.79 16.86 9.93
CA LEU A 156 2.85 16.88 10.94
C LEU A 156 4.23 16.53 10.34
N THR A 157 4.29 15.58 9.41
CA THR A 157 5.56 15.25 8.72
C THR A 157 6.05 16.39 7.82
N GLN A 158 5.17 17.33 7.46
CA GLN A 158 5.48 18.54 6.70
C GLN A 158 5.80 19.75 7.58
N SER A 159 6.11 19.56 8.87
CA SER A 159 6.42 20.62 9.83
C SER A 159 5.26 21.60 10.10
N VAL A 160 4.02 21.23 9.76
CA VAL A 160 2.83 21.98 10.19
C VAL A 160 2.58 21.69 11.66
N GLY A 161 2.51 22.72 12.51
CA GLY A 161 2.27 22.53 13.94
C GLY A 161 0.91 21.86 14.22
N PRO A 162 0.76 21.06 15.31
CA PRO A 162 -0.47 20.32 15.62
C PRO A 162 -1.75 21.17 15.61
N LYS A 163 -1.68 22.37 16.17
CA LYS A 163 -2.81 23.29 16.22
C LYS A 163 -3.19 23.79 14.82
N LEU A 164 -2.20 24.26 14.06
CA LEU A 164 -2.39 24.72 12.68
C LEU A 164 -2.92 23.61 11.78
N ALA A 165 -2.47 22.36 11.95
CA ALA A 165 -2.96 21.22 11.19
C ALA A 165 -4.46 20.96 11.44
N ILE A 166 -4.90 20.93 12.70
CA ILE A 166 -6.32 20.74 13.05
C ILE A 166 -7.18 21.87 12.49
N GLU A 167 -6.74 23.12 12.67
CA GLU A 167 -7.48 24.30 12.23
C GLU A 167 -7.56 24.37 10.69
N SER A 168 -6.47 24.06 9.99
CA SER A 168 -6.43 24.06 8.53
C SER A 168 -7.33 22.97 7.93
N ILE A 169 -7.34 21.76 8.51
CA ILE A 169 -8.26 20.69 8.09
C ILE A 169 -9.72 21.14 8.29
N GLY A 170 -10.03 21.72 9.46
CA GLY A 170 -11.38 22.23 9.77
C GLY A 170 -11.82 23.33 8.80
N HIS A 171 -10.93 24.28 8.53
CA HIS A 171 -11.16 25.38 7.59
C HIS A 171 -11.38 24.87 6.17
N ALA A 172 -10.48 24.01 5.66
CA ALA A 172 -10.57 23.43 4.31
C ALA A 172 -11.86 22.62 4.09
N LEU A 173 -12.36 21.95 5.13
CA LEU A 173 -13.63 21.22 5.08
C LEU A 173 -14.86 22.14 5.11
N THR A 174 -14.72 23.32 5.72
CA THR A 174 -15.81 24.30 5.84
C THR A 174 -15.93 25.19 4.61
N THR A 175 -14.79 25.63 4.06
CA THR A 175 -14.74 26.59 2.95
C THR A 175 -14.58 25.93 1.58
N GLY A 176 -14.18 24.66 1.53
CA GLY A 176 -13.95 23.94 0.28
C GLY A 176 -12.63 24.26 -0.42
N VAL A 177 -11.74 25.05 0.21
CA VAL A 177 -10.41 25.37 -0.34
C VAL A 177 -9.43 24.20 -0.20
N ALA A 178 -8.36 24.21 -0.97
CA ALA A 178 -7.27 23.24 -0.86
C ALA A 178 -6.52 23.37 0.49
N ILE A 179 -5.88 22.30 0.96
CA ILE A 179 -5.25 22.26 2.28
C ILE A 179 -4.09 23.26 2.39
N ASN A 180 -3.35 23.48 1.30
CA ASN A 180 -2.27 24.46 1.24
C ASN A 180 -2.77 25.89 1.45
N GLN A 181 -3.90 26.23 0.81
CA GLN A 181 -4.55 27.52 0.95
C GLN A 181 -5.09 27.68 2.37
N ALA A 182 -5.70 26.63 2.94
CA ALA A 182 -6.15 26.65 4.31
C ALA A 182 -5.01 26.86 5.31
N ILE A 183 -3.86 26.22 5.11
CA ILE A 183 -2.66 26.43 5.95
C ILE A 183 -2.20 27.88 5.85
N ALA A 184 -2.07 28.44 4.64
CA ALA A 184 -1.63 29.82 4.46
C ALA A 184 -2.61 30.84 5.08
N GLU A 185 -3.92 30.59 4.96
CA GLU A 185 -4.95 31.45 5.54
C GLU A 185 -5.00 31.38 7.07
N MET A 186 -4.75 30.20 7.67
CA MET A 186 -4.74 30.01 9.11
C MET A 186 -3.43 30.44 9.78
N ASP A 187 -2.28 30.24 9.12
CA ASP A 187 -0.97 30.67 9.62
C ASP A 187 -0.86 32.20 9.70
N GLY A 188 -1.49 32.91 8.75
CA GLY A 188 -1.60 34.38 8.79
C GLY A 188 -2.54 34.94 9.87
N GLN A 189 -3.26 34.08 10.61
CA GLN A 189 -4.23 34.45 11.64
C GLN A 189 -3.79 34.07 13.07
N LEU A 190 -2.68 33.32 13.22
CA LEU A 190 -2.10 32.87 14.49
C LEU A 190 -0.95 33.78 14.96
#